data_AF-A0AAU3FFW8-F1
#
_entry.id   AF-A0AAU3FFW8-F1
#
_cell.length_a   1.000
_cell.length_b   1.000
_cell.length_c   1.000
_cell.angle_alpha   90.00
_cell.angle_beta   90.00
_cell.angle_gamma   90.00
#
_symmetry.space_group_name_H-M   'P 1'
#
loop_
_entity.id
_entity.type
_entity.pdbx_description
1 polymer ?
#
loop_
_entity_poly.entity_id
_entity_poly.type
_entity_poly.pdbx_seq_one_letter_code
_entity_poly.pdbx_strand_id
1 'polypeptide(L)'
;MDVASRRELARRALDGYVSGPAAPVQATARALAKVHNAVAVVLVEGISDQIALETAAVGRSRDLDAEQVVIVPIGGAHAIGRFLTRLGPLGARVRLAGLCDLHEEEIFRRGLDAAHAGPPRTRTDMEHLGFYVCVDDLEDELIRAVGSAGVEALFDSQGDLGSFRSLQSQPAWRGREPEAQMRRFLSSGSRRKLRYARLLVEAAVGRDALPRPLDALLTAVRPLDGQALDQRPERQPTVQPTHAGTAGRDRT
;
A
#
# COMPACT_ATOMS: atom_id res chain seq x y z
N MET A 1 9.90 -4.11 29.01
CA MET A 1 9.46 -2.80 28.47
C MET A 1 8.10 -2.43 29.07
N ASP A 2 7.93 -1.20 29.53
CA ASP A 2 6.66 -0.73 30.10
C ASP A 2 5.59 -0.42 29.03
N VAL A 3 4.37 -0.10 29.46
CA VAL A 3 3.22 0.17 28.57
C VAL A 3 3.39 1.47 27.77
N ALA A 4 3.97 2.52 28.35
CA ALA A 4 4.13 3.81 27.71
C ALA A 4 5.15 3.73 26.57
N SER A 5 6.30 3.09 26.83
CA SER A 5 7.34 2.79 25.85
C SER A 5 6.79 1.99 24.66
N ARG A 6 5.98 0.94 24.91
CA ARG A 6 5.33 0.16 23.84
C ARG A 6 4.35 0.99 23.00
N ARG A 7 3.58 1.88 23.64
CA ARG A 7 2.64 2.77 22.95
C ARG A 7 3.38 3.75 22.05
N GLU A 8 4.50 4.28 22.51
CA GLU A 8 5.34 5.20 21.74
C GLU A 8 5.98 4.51 20.53
N LEU A 9 6.52 3.30 20.68
CA LEU A 9 7.00 2.50 19.54
C LEU A 9 5.88 2.27 18.51
N ALA A 10 4.69 1.89 18.98
CA ALA A 10 3.55 1.70 18.10
C ALA A 10 3.06 2.98 17.42
N ARG A 11 3.25 4.14 18.05
CA ARG A 11 2.94 5.43 17.46
C ARG A 11 3.96 5.77 16.36
N ARG A 12 5.25 5.59 16.63
CA ARG A 12 6.33 5.84 15.67
C ARG A 12 6.22 4.96 14.42
N ALA A 13 5.96 3.67 14.59
CA ALA A 13 5.80 2.76 13.46
C ALA A 13 4.61 3.12 12.55
N LEU A 14 3.56 3.73 13.11
CA LEU A 14 2.36 4.13 12.37
C LEU A 14 2.34 5.61 12.03
N ASP A 15 3.45 6.33 12.23
CA ASP A 15 3.52 7.75 11.90
C ASP A 15 3.33 7.95 10.38
N GLY A 16 2.57 8.99 10.02
CA GLY A 16 2.12 9.23 8.64
C GLY A 16 0.82 8.50 8.23
N TYR A 17 0.40 7.46 8.97
CA TYR A 17 -0.83 6.71 8.66
C TYR A 17 -2.01 7.14 9.53
N VAL A 18 -3.22 7.07 8.94
CA VAL A 18 -4.46 7.32 9.67
C VAL A 18 -4.70 6.23 10.72
N SER A 19 -5.25 6.61 11.86
CA SER A 19 -5.53 5.67 12.97
C SER A 19 -6.90 5.91 13.58
N GLY A 20 -7.42 4.89 14.27
CA GLY A 20 -8.75 4.90 14.88
C GLY A 20 -9.84 4.22 14.04
N PRO A 21 -11.09 4.21 14.51
CA PRO A 21 -12.18 3.45 13.88
C PRO A 21 -12.50 3.88 12.44
N ALA A 22 -12.29 5.17 12.13
CA ALA A 22 -12.54 5.72 10.80
C ALA A 22 -11.33 5.60 9.84
N ALA A 23 -10.21 5.01 10.29
CA ALA A 23 -8.98 4.95 9.51
C ALA A 23 -9.17 4.32 8.11
N PRO A 24 -9.87 3.18 7.93
CA PRO A 24 -10.06 2.61 6.59
C PRO A 24 -10.71 3.58 5.62
N VAL A 25 -11.83 4.21 6.03
CA VAL A 25 -12.57 5.16 5.19
C VAL A 25 -11.73 6.39 4.87
N GLN A 26 -10.99 6.91 5.85
CA GLN A 26 -10.13 8.08 5.65
C GLN A 26 -8.94 7.77 4.73
N ALA A 27 -8.32 6.60 4.86
CA ALA A 27 -7.22 6.17 4.00
C ALA A 27 -7.67 6.06 2.55
N THR A 28 -8.80 5.36 2.32
CA THR A 28 -9.41 5.25 0.98
C THR A 28 -9.74 6.63 0.40
N ALA A 29 -10.36 7.53 1.18
CA ALA A 29 -10.72 8.87 0.71
C ALA A 29 -9.50 9.71 0.33
N ARG A 30 -8.44 9.67 1.14
CA ARG A 30 -7.17 10.36 0.85
C ARG A 30 -6.51 9.83 -0.42
N ALA A 31 -6.49 8.51 -0.61
CA ALA A 31 -5.94 7.90 -1.81
C ALA A 31 -6.76 8.28 -3.06
N LEU A 32 -8.09 8.18 -2.99
CA LEU A 32 -8.98 8.54 -4.09
C LEU A 32 -8.87 10.02 -4.51
N ALA A 33 -8.54 10.92 -3.58
CA ALA A 33 -8.30 12.33 -3.92
C ALA A 33 -7.07 12.52 -4.83
N LYS A 34 -6.09 11.61 -4.77
CA LYS A 34 -4.85 11.66 -5.59
C LYS A 34 -4.99 10.98 -6.96
N VAL A 35 -5.94 10.06 -7.11
CA VAL A 35 -6.11 9.19 -8.30
C VAL A 35 -6.17 9.94 -9.63
N HIS A 36 -6.79 11.12 -9.67
CA HIS A 36 -6.99 11.87 -10.92
C HIS A 36 -5.68 12.31 -11.61
N ASN A 37 -4.59 12.45 -10.84
CA ASN A 37 -3.26 12.81 -11.35
C ASN A 37 -2.29 11.62 -11.32
N ALA A 38 -2.77 10.42 -11.05
CA ALA A 38 -1.92 9.24 -10.93
C ALA A 38 -1.49 8.74 -12.31
N VAL A 39 -0.26 8.24 -12.43
CA VAL A 39 0.18 7.43 -13.58
C VAL A 39 -0.08 5.95 -13.32
N ALA A 40 -0.12 5.54 -12.06
CA ALA A 40 -0.49 4.19 -11.65
C ALA A 40 -1.37 4.20 -10.40
N VAL A 41 -2.34 3.29 -10.34
CA VAL A 41 -3.18 3.07 -9.17
C VAL A 41 -3.08 1.60 -8.76
N VAL A 42 -2.66 1.38 -7.51
CA VAL A 42 -2.53 0.06 -6.91
C VAL A 42 -3.70 -0.19 -5.97
N LEU A 43 -4.51 -1.22 -6.26
CA LEU A 43 -5.62 -1.63 -5.42
C LEU A 43 -5.15 -2.71 -4.44
N VAL A 44 -5.32 -2.46 -3.15
CA VAL A 44 -4.98 -3.43 -2.10
C VAL A 44 -6.14 -3.58 -1.12
N GLU A 45 -6.22 -4.72 -0.43
CA GLU A 45 -7.36 -5.04 0.42
C GLU A 45 -7.50 -4.08 1.61
N GLY A 46 -6.39 -3.79 2.29
CA GLY A 46 -6.39 -3.04 3.53
C GLY A 46 -5.22 -2.09 3.73
N ILE A 47 -5.27 -1.37 4.87
CA ILE A 47 -4.22 -0.42 5.26
C ILE A 47 -2.90 -1.15 5.57
N SER A 48 -2.93 -2.41 6.01
CA SER A 48 -1.69 -3.20 6.21
C SER A 48 -0.88 -3.29 4.94
N ASP A 49 -1.55 -3.54 3.82
CA ASP A 49 -0.93 -3.77 2.52
C ASP A 49 -0.45 -2.45 1.93
N GLN A 50 -1.22 -1.38 2.16
CA GLN A 50 -0.78 -0.01 1.87
C GLN A 50 0.53 0.31 2.61
N ILE A 51 0.55 0.10 3.93
CA ILE A 51 1.75 0.33 4.75
C ILE A 51 2.92 -0.49 4.21
N ALA A 52 2.69 -1.77 3.89
CA ALA A 52 3.73 -2.65 3.41
C ALA A 52 4.35 -2.18 2.08
N LEU A 53 3.52 -1.80 1.11
CA LEU A 53 3.98 -1.32 -0.20
C LEU A 53 4.70 0.03 -0.12
N GLU A 54 4.15 0.98 0.63
CA GLU A 54 4.78 2.30 0.84
C GLU A 54 6.13 2.14 1.56
N THR A 55 6.19 1.28 2.58
CA THR A 55 7.45 0.98 3.29
C THR A 55 8.47 0.29 2.38
N ALA A 56 8.03 -0.66 1.54
CA ALA A 56 8.91 -1.35 0.59
C ALA A 56 9.45 -0.40 -0.48
N ALA A 57 8.63 0.55 -0.95
CA ALA A 57 9.06 1.58 -1.90
C ALA A 57 10.14 2.49 -1.30
N VAL A 58 9.93 3.00 -0.07
CA VAL A 58 10.95 3.80 0.65
C VAL A 58 12.23 2.99 0.83
N GLY A 59 12.11 1.71 1.19
CA GLY A 59 13.23 0.77 1.32
C GLY A 59 14.01 0.56 0.02
N ARG A 60 13.39 0.79 -1.14
CA ARG A 60 14.01 0.78 -2.48
C ARG A 60 14.33 2.18 -2.99
N SER A 61 14.38 3.17 -2.10
CA SER A 61 14.66 4.59 -2.41
C SER A 61 13.73 5.19 -3.45
N ARG A 62 12.45 4.78 -3.44
CA ARG A 62 11.41 5.30 -4.30
C ARG A 62 10.47 6.22 -3.54
N ASP A 63 10.09 7.30 -4.21
CA ASP A 63 9.05 8.22 -3.75
C ASP A 63 7.82 8.02 -4.63
N LEU A 64 6.84 7.25 -4.14
CA LEU A 64 5.63 6.94 -4.89
C LEU A 64 4.79 8.19 -5.18
N ASP A 65 4.82 9.20 -4.31
CA ASP A 65 4.09 10.45 -4.54
C ASP A 65 4.74 11.26 -5.68
N ALA A 66 6.08 11.34 -5.71
CA ALA A 66 6.81 11.94 -6.83
C ALA A 66 6.67 11.16 -8.15
N GLU A 67 6.55 9.83 -8.05
CA GLU A 67 6.27 8.94 -9.17
C GLU A 67 4.78 8.92 -9.59
N GLN A 68 3.90 9.64 -8.88
CA GLN A 68 2.46 9.67 -9.13
C GLN A 68 1.80 8.27 -9.08
N VAL A 69 2.31 7.39 -8.23
CA VAL A 69 1.75 6.06 -7.96
C VAL A 69 0.90 6.15 -6.69
N VAL A 70 -0.39 5.81 -6.80
CA VAL A 70 -1.34 5.90 -5.68
C VAL A 70 -1.75 4.51 -5.24
N ILE A 71 -1.50 4.18 -3.96
CA ILE A 71 -2.01 2.95 -3.35
C ILE A 71 -3.36 3.23 -2.69
N VAL A 72 -4.37 2.44 -3.05
CA VAL A 72 -5.75 2.59 -2.59
C VAL A 72 -6.14 1.35 -1.76
N PRO A 73 -6.23 1.45 -0.43
CA PRO A 73 -6.84 0.40 0.38
C PRO A 73 -8.36 0.40 0.13
N ILE A 74 -8.89 -0.69 -0.41
CA ILE A 74 -10.28 -0.75 -0.89
C ILE A 74 -11.30 -1.14 0.19
N GLY A 75 -10.81 -1.59 1.36
CA GLY A 75 -11.66 -1.99 2.49
C GLY A 75 -12.15 -3.44 2.41
N GLY A 76 -11.30 -4.34 1.89
CA GLY A 76 -11.53 -5.77 1.72
C GLY A 76 -11.74 -6.20 0.27
N ALA A 77 -11.31 -7.42 -0.06
CA ALA A 77 -11.31 -7.94 -1.44
C ALA A 77 -12.64 -7.83 -2.18
N HIS A 78 -13.78 -8.02 -1.51
CA HIS A 78 -15.11 -7.90 -2.13
C HIS A 78 -15.41 -6.51 -2.73
N ALA A 79 -14.66 -5.48 -2.36
CA ALA A 79 -14.80 -4.15 -2.95
C ALA A 79 -14.15 -4.02 -4.34
N ILE A 80 -13.31 -4.98 -4.77
CA ILE A 80 -12.46 -4.87 -5.96
C ILE A 80 -13.24 -4.51 -7.23
N GLY A 81 -14.34 -5.22 -7.51
CA GLY A 81 -15.16 -4.96 -8.70
C GLY A 81 -15.68 -3.54 -8.75
N ARG A 82 -16.15 -2.99 -7.62
CA ARG A 82 -16.61 -1.60 -7.53
C ARG A 82 -15.49 -0.60 -7.85
N PHE A 83 -14.29 -0.83 -7.35
CA PHE A 83 -13.15 0.05 -7.63
C PHE A 83 -12.69 -0.05 -9.07
N LEU A 84 -12.63 -1.26 -9.64
CA LEU A 84 -12.29 -1.46 -11.05
C LEU A 84 -13.31 -0.75 -11.96
N THR A 85 -14.62 -0.90 -11.72
CA THR A 85 -15.65 -0.16 -12.48
C THR A 85 -15.49 1.35 -12.33
N ARG A 86 -15.21 1.84 -11.11
CA ARG A 86 -15.04 3.28 -10.86
C ARG A 86 -13.81 3.87 -11.56
N LEU A 87 -12.73 3.10 -11.65
CA LEU A 87 -11.46 3.54 -12.22
C LEU A 87 -11.34 3.25 -13.71
N GLY A 88 -12.17 2.36 -14.26
CA GLY A 88 -12.21 2.01 -15.68
C GLY A 88 -12.25 3.21 -16.64
N PRO A 89 -13.05 4.27 -16.38
CA PRO A 89 -13.06 5.47 -17.23
C PRO A 89 -11.73 6.22 -17.33
N LEU A 90 -10.78 6.00 -16.41
CA LEU A 90 -9.42 6.56 -16.52
C LEU A 90 -8.62 5.91 -17.67
N GLY A 91 -9.07 4.76 -18.17
CA GLY A 91 -8.58 4.12 -19.38
C GLY A 91 -7.07 3.89 -19.40
N ALA A 92 -6.48 3.96 -20.58
CA ALA A 92 -5.03 3.76 -20.79
C ALA A 92 -4.15 4.85 -20.16
N ARG A 93 -4.72 5.91 -19.56
CA ARG A 93 -3.96 6.98 -18.90
C ARG A 93 -3.34 6.52 -17.58
N VAL A 94 -3.98 5.56 -16.91
CA VAL A 94 -3.57 5.08 -15.60
C VAL A 94 -3.32 3.58 -15.65
N ARG A 95 -2.12 3.16 -15.25
CA ARG A 95 -1.82 1.74 -15.07
C ARG A 95 -2.52 1.25 -13.81
N LEU A 96 -3.43 0.28 -13.95
CA LEU A 96 -4.02 -0.41 -12.82
C LEU A 96 -3.15 -1.60 -12.42
N ALA A 97 -2.99 -1.78 -11.12
CA ALA A 97 -2.31 -2.92 -10.52
C ALA A 97 -3.01 -3.30 -9.21
N GLY A 98 -2.67 -4.45 -8.64
CA GLY A 98 -3.17 -4.80 -7.32
C GLY A 98 -2.42 -5.93 -6.64
N LEU A 99 -2.69 -6.07 -5.35
CA LEU A 99 -2.20 -7.14 -4.49
C LEU A 99 -3.39 -7.76 -3.77
N CYS A 100 -3.49 -9.10 -3.77
CA CYS A 100 -4.44 -9.83 -2.94
C CYS A 100 -3.83 -11.08 -2.34
N ASP A 101 -4.49 -11.59 -1.31
CA ASP A 101 -4.14 -12.85 -0.68
C ASP A 101 -4.67 -14.04 -1.52
N LEU A 102 -4.20 -15.26 -1.25
CA LEU A 102 -4.55 -16.45 -2.04
C LEU A 102 -6.06 -16.74 -2.00
N HIS A 103 -6.69 -16.53 -0.84
CA HIS A 103 -8.10 -16.84 -0.66
C HIS A 103 -9.03 -15.89 -1.43
N GLU A 104 -8.50 -14.74 -1.83
CA GLU A 104 -9.17 -13.63 -2.49
C GLU A 104 -8.93 -13.62 -4.01
N GLU A 105 -8.04 -14.48 -4.52
CA GLU A 105 -7.68 -14.57 -5.94
C GLU A 105 -8.93 -14.63 -6.83
N GLU A 106 -9.85 -15.54 -6.55
CA GLU A 106 -11.07 -15.72 -7.35
C GLU A 106 -12.00 -14.49 -7.32
N ILE A 107 -12.02 -13.75 -6.22
CA ILE A 107 -12.80 -12.50 -6.11
C ILE A 107 -12.19 -11.43 -7.02
N PHE A 108 -10.86 -11.30 -7.02
CA PHE A 108 -10.14 -10.38 -7.90
C PHE A 108 -10.32 -10.75 -9.37
N ARG A 109 -10.20 -12.03 -9.72
CA ARG A 109 -10.40 -12.53 -11.09
C ARG A 109 -11.79 -12.18 -11.63
N ARG A 110 -12.84 -12.42 -10.84
CA ARG A 110 -14.22 -12.04 -11.20
C ARG A 110 -14.38 -10.53 -11.35
N GLY A 111 -13.74 -9.75 -10.48
CA GLY A 111 -13.74 -8.29 -10.56
C GLY A 111 -13.11 -7.79 -11.87
N LEU A 112 -11.98 -8.38 -12.27
CA LEU A 112 -11.27 -8.03 -13.51
C LEU A 112 -12.08 -8.39 -14.75
N ASP A 113 -12.70 -9.57 -14.76
CA ASP A 113 -13.57 -10.02 -15.86
C ASP A 113 -14.79 -9.09 -15.99
N ALA A 114 -15.50 -8.81 -14.89
CA ALA A 114 -16.65 -7.91 -14.88
C ALA A 114 -16.31 -6.46 -15.28
N ALA A 115 -15.08 -6.02 -15.04
CA ALA A 115 -14.58 -4.71 -15.45
C ALA A 115 -14.03 -4.68 -16.89
N HIS A 116 -14.09 -5.79 -17.62
CA HIS A 116 -13.55 -5.95 -18.97
C HIS A 116 -12.04 -5.66 -19.08
N ALA A 117 -11.29 -5.88 -17.99
CA ALA A 117 -9.83 -5.78 -17.97
C ALA A 117 -9.15 -7.01 -18.62
N GLY A 118 -9.93 -8.02 -18.97
CA GLY A 118 -9.50 -9.33 -19.45
C GLY A 118 -9.79 -10.41 -18.39
N PRO A 119 -10.24 -11.61 -18.77
CA PRO A 119 -10.53 -12.70 -17.83
C PRO A 119 -9.26 -13.52 -17.54
N PRO A 120 -8.51 -13.26 -16.46
CA PRO A 120 -7.35 -14.09 -16.10
C PRO A 120 -7.80 -15.52 -15.80
N ARG A 121 -7.12 -16.50 -16.41
CA ARG A 121 -7.37 -17.94 -16.19
C ARG A 121 -6.38 -18.55 -15.20
N THR A 122 -5.20 -17.96 -15.13
CA THR A 122 -4.09 -18.40 -14.29
C THR A 122 -3.52 -17.23 -13.48
N ARG A 123 -2.73 -17.56 -12.46
CA ARG A 123 -1.96 -16.57 -11.68
C ARG A 123 -1.01 -15.77 -12.57
N THR A 124 -0.40 -16.41 -13.55
CA THR A 124 0.44 -15.74 -14.56
C THR A 124 -0.35 -14.73 -15.38
N ASP A 125 -1.60 -15.03 -15.74
CA ASP A 125 -2.46 -14.07 -16.44
C ASP A 125 -2.78 -12.87 -15.56
N MET A 126 -3.03 -13.08 -14.26
CA MET A 126 -3.22 -11.97 -13.31
C MET A 126 -1.99 -11.07 -13.26
N GLU A 127 -0.80 -11.65 -13.19
CA GLU A 127 0.44 -10.87 -13.14
C GLU A 127 0.70 -10.09 -14.43
N HIS A 128 0.37 -10.65 -15.59
CA HIS A 128 0.40 -9.92 -16.86
C HIS A 128 -0.59 -8.74 -16.89
N LEU A 129 -1.69 -8.83 -16.15
CA LEU A 129 -2.63 -7.73 -15.94
C LEU A 129 -2.19 -6.75 -14.82
N GLY A 130 -1.03 -6.97 -14.18
CA GLY A 130 -0.52 -6.15 -13.08
C GLY A 130 -1.08 -6.50 -11.70
N PHE A 131 -1.73 -7.65 -11.55
CA PHE A 131 -2.29 -8.12 -10.28
C PHE A 131 -1.48 -9.29 -9.73
N TYR A 132 -0.98 -9.11 -8.51
CA TYR A 132 -0.10 -10.04 -7.83
C TYR A 132 -0.84 -10.69 -6.68
N VAL A 133 -0.55 -11.96 -6.44
CA VAL A 133 -1.22 -12.76 -5.41
C VAL A 133 -0.16 -13.27 -4.44
N CYS A 134 -0.37 -13.13 -3.14
CA CYS A 134 0.47 -13.72 -2.08
C CYS A 134 0.34 -15.26 -2.07
N VAL A 135 1.40 -16.00 -1.72
CA VAL A 135 1.35 -17.47 -1.62
C VAL A 135 0.21 -17.91 -0.70
N ASP A 136 0.13 -17.34 0.50
CA ASP A 136 -0.99 -17.49 1.43
C ASP A 136 -1.63 -16.13 1.71
N ASP A 137 -0.93 -15.31 2.48
CA ASP A 137 -1.25 -13.91 2.75
C ASP A 137 0.02 -13.08 2.89
N LEU A 138 -0.12 -11.76 2.93
CA LEU A 138 1.03 -10.86 3.06
C LEU A 138 1.83 -11.10 4.35
N GLU A 139 1.18 -11.47 5.45
CA GLU A 139 1.87 -11.78 6.71
C GLU A 139 2.76 -13.01 6.58
N ASP A 140 2.29 -14.07 5.92
CA ASP A 140 3.04 -15.28 5.63
C ASP A 140 4.30 -14.98 4.81
N GLU A 141 4.13 -14.23 3.72
CA GLU A 141 5.22 -13.82 2.84
C GLU A 141 6.33 -13.10 3.61
N LEU A 142 5.94 -12.17 4.48
CA LEU A 142 6.86 -11.38 5.29
C LEU A 142 7.52 -12.20 6.40
N ILE A 143 6.79 -13.10 7.06
CA ILE A 143 7.36 -14.02 8.06
C ILE A 143 8.39 -14.94 7.40
N ARG A 144 8.10 -15.45 6.21
CA ARG A 144 8.98 -16.35 5.47
C ARG A 144 10.24 -15.63 4.95
N ALA A 145 10.11 -14.37 4.56
CA ALA A 145 11.23 -13.50 4.17
C ALA A 145 12.16 -13.14 5.34
N VAL A 146 11.59 -12.79 6.49
CA VAL A 146 12.36 -12.39 7.69
C VAL A 146 12.91 -13.62 8.43
N GLY A 147 12.17 -14.72 8.42
CA GLY A 147 12.41 -15.94 9.17
C GLY A 147 11.98 -15.83 10.63
N SER A 148 11.53 -16.95 11.21
CA SER A 148 11.00 -17.04 12.58
C SER A 148 11.87 -16.36 13.64
N ALA A 149 13.19 -16.59 13.62
CA ALA A 149 14.12 -15.96 14.57
C ALA A 149 14.15 -14.42 14.44
N GLY A 150 14.10 -13.88 13.22
CA GLY A 150 14.04 -12.44 12.99
C GLY A 150 12.73 -11.83 13.46
N VAL A 151 11.61 -12.54 13.25
CA VAL A 151 10.30 -12.11 13.73
C VAL A 151 10.23 -12.12 15.27
N GLU A 152 10.79 -13.12 15.93
CA GLU A 152 10.87 -13.13 17.41
C GLU A 152 11.74 -11.99 17.94
N ALA A 153 12.86 -11.68 17.28
CA ALA A 153 13.69 -10.53 17.64
C ALA A 153 12.94 -9.19 17.48
N LEU A 154 12.10 -9.06 16.44
CA LEU A 154 11.19 -7.93 16.31
C LEU A 154 10.19 -7.89 17.47
N PHE A 155 9.56 -9.02 17.81
CA PHE A 155 8.65 -9.07 18.96
C PHE A 155 9.33 -8.65 20.26
N ASP A 156 10.58 -9.03 20.49
CA ASP A 156 11.33 -8.62 21.65
C ASP A 156 11.61 -7.11 21.65
N SER A 157 12.10 -6.58 20.53
CA SER A 157 12.38 -5.15 20.35
C SER A 157 11.13 -4.27 20.53
N GLN A 158 9.94 -4.82 20.27
CA GLN A 158 8.65 -4.12 20.40
C GLN A 158 7.95 -4.39 21.75
N GLY A 159 8.57 -5.20 22.63
CA GLY A 159 8.01 -5.56 23.92
C GLY A 159 6.79 -6.49 23.86
N ASP A 160 6.63 -7.23 22.77
CA ASP A 160 5.53 -8.16 22.52
C ASP A 160 5.90 -9.63 22.73
N LEU A 161 7.20 -9.96 22.87
CA LEU A 161 7.66 -11.35 22.98
C LEU A 161 6.97 -12.11 24.12
N GLY A 162 6.79 -11.48 25.28
CA GLY A 162 6.06 -12.10 26.40
C GLY A 162 4.62 -12.47 26.05
N SER A 163 3.91 -11.59 25.35
CA SER A 163 2.54 -11.87 24.87
C SER A 163 2.51 -12.95 23.79
N PHE A 164 3.54 -13.02 22.95
CA PHE A 164 3.70 -14.10 21.98
C PHE A 164 3.93 -15.44 22.67
N ARG A 165 4.81 -15.52 23.66
CA ARG A 165 5.02 -16.74 24.47
C ARG A 165 3.75 -17.18 25.19
N SER A 166 2.93 -16.23 25.68
CA SER A 166 1.62 -16.56 26.25
C SER A 166 0.66 -17.14 25.21
N LEU A 167 0.71 -16.72 23.94
CA LEU A 167 -0.07 -17.33 22.88
C LEU A 167 0.41 -18.75 22.57
N GLN A 168 1.73 -18.96 22.46
CA GLN A 168 2.32 -20.28 22.17
C GLN A 168 1.99 -21.32 23.25
N SER A 169 1.84 -20.90 24.52
CA SER A 169 1.51 -21.81 25.61
C SER A 169 0.03 -22.23 25.64
N GLN A 170 -0.85 -21.57 24.89
CA GLN A 170 -2.28 -21.89 24.84
C GLN A 170 -2.52 -23.27 24.22
N PRO A 171 -3.48 -24.06 24.75
CA PRO A 171 -3.73 -25.42 24.27
C PRO A 171 -3.99 -25.53 22.76
N ALA A 172 -4.67 -24.54 22.16
CA ALA A 172 -4.98 -24.55 20.73
C ALA A 172 -3.75 -24.33 19.82
N TRP A 173 -2.69 -23.71 20.36
CA TRP A 173 -1.51 -23.26 19.61
C TRP A 173 -0.24 -24.01 19.97
N ARG A 174 -0.16 -24.62 21.15
CA ARG A 174 1.00 -25.39 21.59
C ARG A 174 1.31 -26.52 20.58
N GLY A 175 2.57 -26.61 20.16
CA GLY A 175 3.04 -27.63 19.21
C GLY A 175 2.66 -27.39 17.74
N ARG A 176 1.96 -26.28 17.43
CA ARG A 176 1.83 -25.80 16.04
C ARG A 176 3.14 -25.23 15.55
N GLU A 177 3.30 -25.17 14.23
CA GLU A 177 4.44 -24.53 13.58
C GLU A 177 4.62 -23.07 14.06
N PRO A 178 5.86 -22.62 14.32
CA PRO A 178 6.14 -21.27 14.80
C PRO A 178 5.55 -20.17 13.91
N GLU A 179 5.63 -20.32 12.60
CA GLU A 179 5.15 -19.36 11.60
C GLU A 179 3.63 -19.19 11.70
N ALA A 180 2.88 -20.29 11.89
CA ALA A 180 1.44 -20.25 12.08
C ALA A 180 1.05 -19.53 13.39
N GLN A 181 1.81 -19.74 14.46
CA GLN A 181 1.63 -19.01 15.72
C GLN A 181 1.91 -17.51 15.55
N MET A 182 2.95 -17.15 14.79
CA MET A 182 3.29 -15.76 14.48
C MET A 182 2.19 -15.09 13.68
N ARG A 183 1.71 -15.72 12.59
CA ARG A 183 0.57 -15.22 11.80
C ARG A 183 -0.64 -14.97 12.69
N ARG A 184 -1.01 -15.94 13.54
CA ARG A 184 -2.10 -15.75 14.50
C ARG A 184 -1.87 -14.57 15.44
N PHE A 185 -0.65 -14.44 15.96
CA PHE A 185 -0.30 -13.38 16.90
C PHE A 185 -0.40 -12.00 16.25
N LEU A 186 0.06 -11.84 15.02
CA LEU A 186 -0.06 -10.61 14.22
C LEU A 186 -1.54 -10.26 13.98
N SER A 187 -2.36 -11.24 13.63
CA SER A 187 -3.80 -11.08 13.37
C SER A 187 -4.65 -10.87 14.63
N SER A 188 -4.07 -10.90 15.83
CA SER A 188 -4.81 -10.74 17.10
C SER A 188 -5.19 -9.29 17.45
N GLY A 189 -4.88 -8.32 16.59
CA GLY A 189 -5.35 -6.94 16.75
C GLY A 189 -4.95 -6.04 15.59
N SER A 190 -5.90 -5.24 15.10
CA SER A 190 -5.71 -4.37 13.92
C SER A 190 -4.49 -3.47 14.05
N ARG A 191 -4.32 -2.78 15.19
CA ARG A 191 -3.14 -1.92 15.44
C ARG A 191 -1.82 -2.70 15.42
N ARG A 192 -1.81 -3.94 15.90
CA ARG A 192 -0.63 -4.80 15.85
C ARG A 192 -0.32 -5.17 14.41
N LYS A 193 -1.32 -5.62 13.66
CA LYS A 193 -1.20 -5.95 12.23
C LYS A 193 -0.56 -4.80 11.44
N LEU A 194 -1.12 -3.59 11.54
CA LEU A 194 -0.60 -2.41 10.85
C LEU A 194 0.86 -2.09 11.23
N ARG A 195 1.20 -2.16 12.52
CA ARG A 195 2.56 -1.88 13.00
C ARG A 195 3.56 -2.88 12.43
N TYR A 196 3.22 -4.17 12.46
CA TYR A 196 4.14 -5.21 12.01
C TYR A 196 4.21 -5.31 10.48
N ALA A 197 3.20 -4.85 9.73
CA ALA A 197 3.32 -4.68 8.28
C ALA A 197 4.55 -3.81 7.92
N ARG A 198 4.73 -2.67 8.62
CA ARG A 198 5.93 -1.84 8.45
C ARG A 198 7.21 -2.54 8.91
N LEU A 199 7.24 -3.01 10.17
CA LEU A 199 8.47 -3.55 10.77
C LEU A 199 9.00 -4.78 10.04
N LEU A 200 8.11 -5.66 9.57
CA LEU A 200 8.50 -6.85 8.82
C LEU A 200 9.02 -6.48 7.43
N VAL A 201 8.42 -5.48 6.76
CA VAL A 201 8.94 -4.98 5.48
C VAL A 201 10.31 -4.33 5.66
N GLU A 202 10.48 -3.47 6.67
CA GLU A 202 11.80 -2.86 6.98
C GLU A 202 12.86 -3.94 7.22
N ALA A 203 12.52 -4.99 7.98
CA ALA A 203 13.42 -6.12 8.22
C ALA A 203 13.70 -6.93 6.95
N ALA A 204 12.69 -7.18 6.10
CA ALA A 204 12.86 -7.90 4.84
C ALA A 204 13.74 -7.11 3.85
N VAL A 205 13.54 -5.80 3.75
CA VAL A 205 14.40 -4.90 2.94
C VAL A 205 15.83 -4.91 3.44
N GLY A 206 16.05 -4.79 4.76
CA GLY A 206 17.39 -4.82 5.34
C GLY A 206 18.15 -6.14 5.12
N ARG A 207 17.44 -7.21 4.77
CA ARG A 207 17.98 -8.54 4.43
C ARG A 207 18.08 -8.80 2.92
N ASP A 208 17.69 -7.82 2.10
CA ASP A 208 17.49 -7.98 0.66
C ASP A 208 16.60 -9.18 0.30
N ALA A 209 15.53 -9.35 1.08
CA ALA A 209 14.62 -10.50 1.02
C ALA A 209 13.17 -10.08 0.80
N LEU A 210 12.93 -8.96 0.12
CA LEU A 210 11.56 -8.47 -0.12
C LEU A 210 10.73 -9.55 -0.87
N PRO A 211 9.51 -9.89 -0.39
CA PRO A 211 8.68 -10.88 -1.06
C PRO A 211 8.40 -10.53 -2.52
N ARG A 212 8.42 -11.56 -3.39
CA ARG A 212 8.21 -11.42 -4.82
C ARG A 212 6.91 -10.66 -5.19
N PRO A 213 5.73 -10.90 -4.56
CA PRO A 213 4.53 -10.14 -4.90
C PRO A 213 4.69 -8.63 -4.71
N LEU A 214 5.37 -8.20 -3.63
CA LEU A 214 5.65 -6.78 -3.39
C LEU A 214 6.66 -6.22 -4.39
N ASP A 215 7.76 -6.94 -4.61
CA ASP A 215 8.84 -6.51 -5.51
C ASP A 215 8.38 -6.40 -6.97
N ALA A 216 7.66 -7.41 -7.44
CA ALA A 216 7.12 -7.45 -8.80
C ALA A 216 6.06 -6.36 -9.01
N LEU A 217 5.17 -6.14 -8.02
CA LEU A 217 4.19 -5.07 -8.08
C LEU A 217 4.86 -3.71 -8.17
N LEU A 218 5.81 -3.43 -7.27
CA LEU A 218 6.55 -2.17 -7.27
C LEU A 218 7.27 -1.96 -8.60
N THR A 219 7.89 -2.99 -9.16
CA THR A 219 8.52 -2.93 -10.48
C THR A 219 7.51 -2.62 -11.58
N ALA A 220 6.36 -3.28 -11.58
CA ALA A 220 5.33 -3.13 -12.59
C ALA A 220 4.63 -1.77 -12.59
N VAL A 221 4.63 -1.05 -11.47
CA VAL A 221 4.05 0.31 -11.39
C VAL A 221 5.09 1.42 -11.50
N ARG A 222 6.37 1.08 -11.72
CA ARG A 222 7.39 2.10 -11.99
C ARG A 222 7.03 2.87 -13.27
N PRO A 223 7.02 4.22 -13.22
CA PRO A 223 6.87 5.04 -14.42
C PRO A 223 8.04 4.75 -15.37
N LEU A 224 7.78 4.68 -16.67
CA LEU A 224 8.86 4.61 -17.66
C LEU A 224 9.51 5.99 -17.76
N ASP A 225 10.85 6.04 -17.81
CA ASP A 225 11.60 7.28 -18.01
C ASP A 225 11.05 8.01 -19.25
N GLY A 226 10.49 9.21 -19.05
CA GLY A 226 9.90 10.05 -20.11
C GLY A 226 8.43 10.45 -19.94
N GLN A 227 7.66 9.85 -19.04
CA GLN A 227 6.25 10.26 -18.80
C GLN A 227 6.06 11.35 -17.73
N ALA A 228 7.08 11.64 -16.92
CA ALA A 228 6.99 12.58 -15.80
C ALA A 228 7.11 14.08 -16.19
N LEU A 229 7.37 14.42 -17.47
CA LEU A 229 7.68 15.81 -17.85
C LEU A 229 6.56 16.56 -18.60
N ASP A 230 5.49 15.90 -19.05
CA ASP A 230 4.54 16.54 -20.00
C ASP A 230 3.15 16.90 -19.43
N GLN A 231 3.00 16.98 -18.10
CA GLN A 231 1.72 17.37 -17.48
C GLN A 231 1.88 18.48 -16.43
N ARG A 232 2.69 19.50 -16.72
CA ARG A 232 2.51 20.79 -16.02
C ARG A 232 1.30 21.50 -16.64
N PRO A 233 0.26 21.87 -15.87
CA PRO A 233 -0.81 22.69 -16.41
C PRO A 233 -0.21 24.02 -16.88
N GLU A 234 -0.43 24.36 -18.16
CA GLU A 234 -0.07 25.65 -18.72
C GLU A 234 -0.64 26.75 -17.81
N ARG A 235 0.24 27.59 -17.27
CA ARG A 235 -0.20 28.82 -16.58
C ARG A 235 -0.83 29.70 -17.64
N GLN A 236 -2.14 29.94 -17.52
CA GLN A 236 -2.82 30.97 -18.30
C GLN A 236 -2.09 32.30 -18.17
N PRO A 237 -1.82 33.02 -19.26
CA PRO A 237 -1.20 34.33 -19.19
C PRO A 237 -2.13 35.30 -18.48
N THR A 238 -1.62 35.91 -17.41
CA THR A 238 -2.30 36.96 -16.66
C THR A 238 -2.46 38.16 -17.58
N VAL A 239 -3.70 38.48 -17.95
CA VAL A 239 -4.04 39.72 -18.67
C VAL A 239 -3.73 40.89 -17.74
N GLN A 240 -2.74 41.72 -18.11
CA GLN A 240 -2.46 42.97 -17.43
C GLN A 240 -3.55 44.00 -17.77
N PRO A 241 -4.02 44.81 -16.80
CA PRO A 241 -4.93 45.91 -17.10
C PRO A 241 -4.15 47.05 -17.77
N THR A 242 -4.65 47.49 -18.92
CA THR A 242 -4.19 48.68 -19.61
C THR A 242 -4.57 49.94 -18.83
N HIS A 243 -3.60 50.61 -18.23
CA HIS A 243 -3.77 51.97 -17.72
C HIS A 243 -3.77 52.96 -18.89
N ALA A 244 -4.93 53.50 -19.23
CA ALA A 244 -5.06 54.69 -20.06
C ALA A 244 -4.73 55.93 -19.20
N GLY A 245 -3.49 56.41 -19.32
CA GLY A 245 -3.06 57.69 -18.76
C GLY A 245 -3.41 58.85 -19.69
N THR A 246 -4.19 59.78 -19.18
CA THR A 246 -4.62 61.05 -19.79
C THR A 246 -3.41 61.93 -20.13
N ALA A 247 -3.20 62.23 -21.41
CA ALA A 247 -2.27 63.25 -21.85
C ALA A 247 -2.97 64.62 -21.84
N GLY A 248 -2.74 65.39 -20.76
CA GLY A 248 -2.90 66.85 -20.80
C GLY A 248 -1.69 67.45 -21.52
N ARG A 249 -1.92 68.13 -22.65
CA ARG A 249 -1.00 69.12 -23.19
C ARG A 249 -1.72 70.44 -23.27
N ASP A 250 -1.16 71.39 -22.53
CA ASP A 250 -1.52 72.79 -22.48
C ASP A 250 -0.38 73.59 -23.12
N ARG A 251 -0.75 74.75 -23.69
CA ARG A 251 0.08 75.84 -24.25
C ARG A 251 0.59 75.60 -25.69
N THR A 252 0.42 76.51 -26.65
CA THR A 252 0.15 77.96 -26.68
C THR A 252 -0.67 78.31 -27.92
#